data_AF-A0A951SJS0-F1
#
_entry.id   AF-A0A951SJS0-F1
#
_cell.length_a   1.000
_cell.length_b   1.000
_cell.length_c   1.000
_cell.angle_alpha   90.00
_cell.angle_beta   90.00
_cell.angle_gamma   90.00
#
_symmetry.space_group_name_H-M   'P 1'
#
loop_
_entity.id
_entity.type
_entity.pdbx_description
1 polymer ?
#
loop_
_entity_poly.entity_id
_entity_poly.type
_entity_poly.pdbx_seq_one_letter_code
_entity_poly.pdbx_strand_id
1 'polypeptide(L)'
;MRRGPFLVALLAALAAVILPAKAQEPLVADLSKHLVAITTGFAGTDVLLFGAVDEPGDVVVVVRGPARAEIVRRKERAGGIWVNTGSATVENAPMFYGLAATRPLDEIASPAVLDRHQIGFRHLDLRIVSEDQVSKSDYRDALIRLKKRRSLYSDVVLPINFLGQRLFRTEMHFPSNVPVGTYSVEVYLFKNGEVVSAQTTPLIISKIGVGAEVFDFAHQQGPIYGIIAIILAVSAGWLAATAFRKG
;
A
#
# COMPACT_ATOMS: atom_id res chain seq x y z
N MET A 1 -69.91 -9.15 18.92
CA MET A 1 -68.69 -9.07 18.07
C MET A 1 -67.74 -8.01 18.63
N ARG A 2 -66.73 -8.39 19.43
CA ARG A 2 -65.65 -7.49 19.90
C ARG A 2 -64.35 -8.31 20.02
N ARG A 3 -63.73 -8.65 18.89
CA ARG A 3 -62.39 -9.28 18.80
C ARG A 3 -61.39 -8.31 18.12
N GLY A 4 -61.46 -7.03 18.48
CA GLY A 4 -60.76 -5.95 17.76
C GLY A 4 -59.37 -5.57 18.30
N PRO A 5 -59.13 -5.43 19.62
CA PRO A 5 -57.88 -4.83 20.09
C PRO A 5 -56.73 -5.83 20.35
N PHE A 6 -57.04 -7.10 20.66
CA PHE A 6 -56.01 -8.10 20.99
C PHE A 6 -55.16 -8.53 19.79
N LEU A 7 -55.73 -8.58 18.58
CA LEU A 7 -55.01 -8.97 17.38
C LEU A 7 -54.02 -7.90 16.91
N VAL A 8 -54.37 -6.61 17.09
CA VAL A 8 -53.51 -5.47 16.75
C VAL A 8 -52.34 -5.36 17.72
N ALA A 9 -52.58 -5.58 19.03
CA ALA A 9 -51.52 -5.60 20.03
C ALA A 9 -50.53 -6.76 19.81
N LEU A 10 -51.01 -7.94 19.38
CA LEU A 10 -50.16 -9.09 19.08
C LEU A 10 -49.29 -8.86 17.81
N LEU A 11 -49.85 -8.21 16.78
CA LEU A 11 -49.10 -7.83 15.57
C LEU A 11 -48.04 -6.76 15.84
N ALA A 12 -48.32 -5.78 16.71
CA ALA A 12 -47.35 -4.77 17.11
C ALA A 12 -46.21 -5.36 17.98
N ALA A 13 -46.53 -6.33 18.85
CA ALA A 13 -45.52 -7.06 19.63
C ALA A 13 -44.65 -7.97 18.74
N LEU A 14 -45.19 -8.55 17.67
CA LEU A 14 -44.42 -9.36 16.72
C LEU A 14 -43.51 -8.50 15.82
N ALA A 15 -43.92 -7.27 15.49
CA ALA A 15 -43.11 -6.34 14.71
C ALA A 15 -41.92 -5.76 15.50
N ALA A 16 -42.03 -5.63 16.83
CA ALA A 16 -40.94 -5.16 17.70
C ALA A 16 -39.77 -6.17 17.85
N VAL A 17 -39.97 -7.44 17.48
CA VAL A 17 -38.94 -8.50 17.56
C VAL A 17 -38.02 -8.51 16.32
N ILE A 18 -38.37 -7.78 15.25
CA ILE A 18 -37.59 -7.71 14.01
C ILE A 18 -36.77 -6.40 13.97
N LEU A 19 -36.20 -6.00 15.10
CA LEU A 19 -35.12 -5.03 15.05
C LEU A 19 -33.93 -5.73 14.39
N PRO A 20 -33.41 -5.23 13.25
CA PRO A 20 -32.18 -5.76 12.70
C PRO A 20 -31.10 -5.53 13.75
N ALA A 21 -30.64 -6.60 14.40
CA ALA A 21 -29.41 -6.56 15.16
C ALA A 21 -28.35 -6.03 14.20
N LYS A 22 -27.85 -4.83 14.44
CA LYS A 22 -26.70 -4.31 13.69
C LYS A 22 -25.60 -5.33 13.91
N ALA A 23 -25.23 -6.06 12.86
CA ALA A 23 -24.09 -6.94 12.88
C ALA A 23 -22.89 -6.08 13.29
N GLN A 24 -22.37 -6.32 14.49
CA GLN A 24 -21.20 -5.63 14.99
C GLN A 24 -20.03 -6.07 14.09
N GLU A 25 -19.30 -5.11 13.53
CA GLU A 25 -18.16 -5.42 12.66
C GLU A 25 -17.07 -6.08 13.50
N PRO A 26 -16.69 -7.36 13.23
CA PRO A 26 -15.77 -8.10 14.10
C PRO A 26 -14.37 -7.49 14.21
N LEU A 27 -14.03 -6.60 13.26
CA LEU A 27 -12.77 -5.91 13.10
C LEU A 27 -13.05 -4.50 12.60
N VAL A 28 -12.46 -3.50 13.25
CA VAL A 28 -12.41 -2.11 12.77
C VAL A 28 -10.98 -1.62 12.88
N ALA A 29 -10.45 -1.05 11.82
CA ALA A 29 -9.09 -0.54 11.72
C ALA A 29 -9.06 0.77 10.94
N ASP A 30 -8.07 1.60 11.26
CA ASP A 30 -7.82 2.86 10.57
C ASP A 30 -6.32 3.21 10.55
N LEU A 31 -5.98 4.21 9.74
CA LEU A 31 -4.64 4.73 9.57
C LEU A 31 -4.54 6.11 10.22
N SER A 32 -3.39 6.38 10.85
CA SER A 32 -3.06 7.72 11.35
C SER A 32 -3.04 8.79 10.25
N LYS A 33 -2.81 8.38 9.00
CA LYS A 33 -2.80 9.23 7.81
C LYS A 33 -3.33 8.45 6.62
N HIS A 34 -4.23 9.05 5.85
CA HIS A 34 -4.66 8.52 4.53
C HIS A 34 -3.90 9.12 3.36
N LEU A 35 -3.03 10.12 3.61
CA LEU A 35 -2.20 10.78 2.60
C LEU A 35 -0.75 10.92 3.09
N VAL A 36 0.18 10.43 2.28
CA VAL A 36 1.62 10.68 2.42
C VAL A 36 2.06 11.63 1.31
N ALA A 37 2.53 12.81 1.72
CA ALA A 37 3.09 13.81 0.83
C ALA A 37 4.60 13.59 0.66
N ILE A 38 5.05 13.35 -0.57
CA ILE A 38 6.46 13.33 -0.94
C ILE A 38 6.87 14.76 -1.35
N THR A 39 7.57 15.45 -0.46
CA THR A 39 8.10 16.81 -0.67
C THR A 39 9.60 16.80 -0.99
N THR A 40 10.17 17.97 -1.30
CA THR A 40 11.63 18.14 -1.38
C THR A 40 12.27 17.77 -0.03
N GLY A 41 13.16 16.78 -0.03
CA GLY A 41 13.81 16.27 1.19
C GLY A 41 13.10 15.10 1.87
N PHE A 42 12.09 14.49 1.24
CA PHE A 42 11.43 13.30 1.77
C PHE A 42 12.43 12.15 2.02
N ALA A 43 12.55 11.74 3.28
CA ALA A 43 13.47 10.68 3.74
C ALA A 43 12.76 9.34 4.02
N GLY A 44 11.46 9.26 3.74
CA GLY A 44 10.59 8.18 4.21
C GLY A 44 9.62 8.68 5.28
N THR A 45 8.62 7.87 5.60
CA THR A 45 7.67 8.14 6.69
C THR A 45 7.14 6.85 7.24
N ASP A 46 6.75 6.89 8.50
CA ASP A 46 5.97 5.83 9.13
C ASP A 46 4.49 6.20 9.12
N VAL A 47 3.64 5.19 8.96
CA VAL A 47 2.18 5.29 9.09
C VAL A 47 1.74 4.28 10.14
N LEU A 48 1.20 4.79 11.24
CA LEU A 48 0.57 3.98 12.26
C LEU A 48 -0.77 3.45 11.76
N LEU A 49 -0.93 2.13 11.80
CA LEU A 49 -2.20 1.44 11.69
C LEU A 49 -2.64 1.01 13.08
N PHE A 50 -3.92 1.22 13.39
CA PHE A 50 -4.51 0.79 14.65
C PHE A 50 -5.91 0.27 14.43
N GLY A 51 -6.40 -0.56 15.34
CA GLY A 51 -7.74 -1.09 15.25
C GLY A 51 -8.19 -1.79 16.52
N ALA A 52 -9.40 -2.30 16.47
CA ALA A 52 -10.05 -3.08 17.50
C ALA A 52 -10.64 -4.36 16.90
N VAL A 53 -10.57 -5.46 17.65
CA VAL A 53 -11.29 -6.70 17.37
C VAL A 53 -12.34 -6.94 18.45
N ASP A 54 -13.49 -7.47 18.05
CA ASP A 54 -14.57 -7.73 19.01
C ASP A 54 -14.34 -8.98 19.85
N GLU A 55 -13.70 -9.98 19.26
CA GLU A 55 -13.31 -11.22 19.91
C GLU A 55 -11.83 -11.49 19.61
N PRO A 56 -11.11 -12.15 20.53
CA PRO A 56 -9.70 -12.50 20.33
C PRO A 56 -9.48 -13.29 19.03
N GLY A 57 -8.38 -13.02 18.36
CA GLY A 57 -7.99 -13.67 17.11
C GLY A 57 -6.64 -13.17 16.62
N ASP A 58 -6.17 -13.76 15.52
CA ASP A 58 -4.94 -13.34 14.88
C ASP A 58 -5.22 -12.25 13.87
N VAL A 59 -4.34 -11.25 13.81
CA VAL A 59 -4.48 -10.14 12.87
C VAL A 59 -3.32 -10.20 11.89
N VAL A 60 -3.63 -9.98 10.62
CA VAL A 60 -2.63 -9.82 9.56
C VAL A 60 -2.93 -8.53 8.81
N VAL A 61 -1.93 -7.68 8.67
CA VAL A 61 -1.99 -6.45 7.88
C VAL A 61 -1.15 -6.64 6.63
N VAL A 62 -1.73 -6.39 5.46
CA VAL A 62 -1.03 -6.38 4.18
C VAL A 62 -1.13 -5.00 3.55
N VAL A 63 0.00 -4.44 3.15
CA VAL A 63 0.05 -3.18 2.42
C VAL A 63 0.53 -3.45 1.01
N ARG A 64 -0.30 -3.16 0.01
CA ARG A 64 0.04 -3.32 -1.42
C ARG A 64 0.07 -1.97 -2.12
N GLY A 65 1.20 -1.66 -2.74
CA GLY A 65 1.30 -0.55 -3.67
C GLY A 65 0.60 -0.82 -5.00
N PRO A 66 0.47 0.19 -5.87
CA PRO A 66 -0.16 0.03 -7.17
C PRO A 66 0.55 -1.06 -7.98
N ALA A 67 -0.21 -1.94 -8.62
CA ALA A 67 0.34 -3.03 -9.43
C ALA A 67 0.87 -2.49 -10.77
N ARG A 68 2.03 -3.00 -11.22
CA ARG A 68 2.61 -2.68 -12.54
C ARG A 68 3.25 -3.91 -13.17
N ALA A 69 3.32 -3.90 -14.50
CA ALA A 69 4.15 -4.86 -15.22
C ALA A 69 5.63 -4.44 -15.10
N GLU A 70 6.49 -5.38 -14.67
CA GLU A 70 7.94 -5.16 -14.60
C GLU A 70 8.70 -6.20 -15.42
N ILE A 71 9.73 -5.74 -16.12
CA ILE A 71 10.61 -6.63 -16.91
C ILE A 71 11.83 -6.98 -16.06
N VAL A 72 11.95 -8.25 -15.70
CA VAL A 72 13.11 -8.81 -15.01
C VAL A 72 14.07 -9.36 -16.06
N ARG A 73 15.32 -8.88 -16.04
CA ARG A 73 16.36 -9.32 -16.99
C ARG A 73 17.39 -10.18 -16.28
N ARG A 74 17.73 -11.32 -16.87
CA ARG A 74 18.84 -12.17 -16.47
C ARG A 74 20.10 -11.68 -17.17
N LYS A 75 21.14 -11.44 -16.37
CA LYS A 75 22.47 -11.03 -16.85
C LYS A 75 23.47 -12.14 -16.58
N GLU A 76 24.23 -12.50 -17.60
CA GLU A 76 25.34 -13.45 -17.50
C GLU A 76 26.59 -12.83 -18.10
N ARG A 77 27.75 -13.38 -17.75
CA ARG A 77 29.04 -12.87 -18.21
C ARG A 77 29.48 -13.67 -19.43
N ALA A 78 29.55 -13.02 -20.58
CA ALA A 78 30.02 -13.61 -21.83
C ALA A 78 31.19 -12.77 -22.34
N GLY A 79 32.34 -13.41 -22.62
CA GLY A 79 33.52 -12.70 -23.13
C GLY A 79 34.01 -11.55 -22.23
N GLY A 80 33.88 -11.68 -20.90
CA GLY A 80 34.33 -10.67 -19.93
C GLY A 80 33.35 -9.53 -19.64
N ILE A 81 32.30 -9.35 -20.44
CA ILE A 81 31.25 -8.33 -20.27
C ILE A 81 29.93 -8.92 -19.79
N TRP A 82 29.10 -8.10 -19.13
CA TRP A 82 27.76 -8.49 -18.72
C TRP A 82 26.78 -8.28 -19.86
N VAL A 83 26.11 -9.34 -20.29
CA VAL A 83 25.09 -9.30 -21.34
C VAL A 83 23.76 -9.78 -20.77
N ASN A 84 22.65 -9.23 -21.28
CA ASN A 84 21.32 -9.73 -20.96
C ASN A 84 21.10 -11.01 -21.77
N THR A 85 20.94 -12.15 -21.11
CA THR A 85 20.73 -13.46 -21.77
C THR A 85 19.28 -13.92 -21.76
N GLY A 86 18.43 -13.28 -20.97
CA GLY A 86 17.00 -13.58 -20.92
C GLY A 86 16.20 -12.48 -20.24
N SER A 87 14.88 -12.51 -20.44
CA SER A 87 13.96 -11.61 -19.78
C SER A 87 12.59 -12.24 -19.59
N ALA A 88 11.94 -11.88 -18.49
CA ALA A 88 10.53 -12.17 -18.26
C ALA A 88 9.78 -10.89 -17.89
N THR A 89 8.55 -10.78 -18.36
CA THR A 89 7.60 -9.76 -17.90
C THR A 89 6.79 -10.36 -16.75
N VAL A 90 6.84 -9.70 -15.59
CA VAL A 90 6.01 -10.01 -14.43
C VAL A 90 4.87 -9.02 -14.39
N GLU A 91 3.67 -9.49 -14.73
CA GLU A 91 2.43 -8.74 -14.65
C GLU A 91 1.91 -8.72 -13.21
N ASN A 92 1.13 -7.68 -12.88
CA ASN A 92 0.49 -7.48 -11.58
C ASN A 92 1.44 -7.44 -10.38
N ALA A 93 2.72 -7.11 -10.58
CA ALA A 93 3.66 -6.97 -9.48
C ALA A 93 3.33 -5.71 -8.64
N PRO A 94 3.06 -5.84 -7.33
CA PRO A 94 2.91 -4.67 -6.47
C PRO A 94 4.18 -3.82 -6.48
N MET A 95 4.04 -2.51 -6.61
CA MET A 95 5.20 -1.62 -6.56
C MET A 95 5.84 -1.57 -5.17
N PHE A 96 5.07 -1.89 -4.13
CA PHE A 96 5.46 -2.03 -2.72
C PHE A 96 4.66 -3.16 -2.09
N TYR A 97 5.26 -3.90 -1.15
CA TYR A 97 4.57 -4.93 -0.38
C TYR A 97 5.09 -4.97 1.06
N GLY A 98 4.22 -4.61 2.00
CA GLY A 98 4.46 -4.67 3.44
C GLY A 98 3.54 -5.69 4.11
N LEU A 99 4.03 -6.31 5.18
CA LEU A 99 3.29 -7.32 5.93
C LEU A 99 3.55 -7.17 7.43
N ALA A 100 2.49 -7.19 8.22
CA ALA A 100 2.55 -7.32 9.67
C ALA A 100 1.62 -8.45 10.13
N ALA A 101 1.99 -9.17 11.18
CA ALA A 101 1.18 -10.25 11.73
C ALA A 101 1.35 -10.38 13.25
N THR A 102 0.36 -10.98 13.91
CA THR A 102 0.38 -11.28 15.35
C THR A 102 1.27 -12.48 15.68
N ARG A 103 1.37 -13.44 14.75
CA ARG A 103 2.15 -14.69 14.83
C ARG A 103 2.72 -15.06 13.45
N PRO A 104 3.65 -16.02 13.35
CA PRO A 104 4.10 -16.55 12.06
C PRO A 104 2.91 -17.00 11.19
N LEU A 105 2.95 -16.68 9.89
CA LEU A 105 1.80 -16.90 8.99
C LEU A 105 1.37 -18.37 8.89
N ASP A 106 2.34 -19.28 8.97
CA ASP A 106 2.16 -20.74 8.95
C ASP A 106 1.46 -21.28 10.21
N GLU A 107 1.46 -20.51 11.30
CA GLU A 107 0.67 -20.80 12.51
C GLU A 107 -0.71 -20.14 12.50
N ILE A 108 -0.91 -19.13 11.65
CA ILE A 108 -2.17 -18.38 11.55
C ILE A 108 -3.14 -19.10 10.60
N ALA A 109 -2.67 -19.51 9.41
CA ALA A 109 -3.54 -20.07 8.38
C ALA A 109 -2.80 -21.07 7.47
N SER A 110 -3.57 -21.92 6.80
CA SER A 110 -3.02 -22.86 5.82
C SER A 110 -2.49 -22.13 4.57
N PRO A 111 -1.51 -22.72 3.84
CA PRO A 111 -1.02 -22.13 2.59
C PRO A 111 -2.12 -21.81 1.58
N ALA A 112 -3.16 -22.64 1.48
CA ALA A 112 -4.30 -22.41 0.58
C ALA A 112 -5.09 -21.14 0.93
N VAL A 113 -5.25 -20.83 2.22
CA VAL A 113 -5.89 -19.60 2.68
C VAL A 113 -4.98 -18.40 2.42
N LEU A 114 -3.68 -18.55 2.70
CA LEU A 114 -2.70 -17.49 2.42
C LEU A 114 -2.58 -17.18 0.92
N ASP A 115 -2.65 -18.18 0.04
CA ASP A 115 -2.70 -18.04 -1.43
C ASP A 115 -3.94 -17.28 -1.87
N ARG A 116 -5.12 -17.67 -1.36
CA ARG A 116 -6.39 -17.00 -1.68
C ARG A 116 -6.36 -15.50 -1.38
N HIS A 117 -5.73 -15.12 -0.28
CA HIS A 117 -5.63 -13.72 0.17
C HIS A 117 -4.29 -13.07 -0.19
N GLN A 118 -3.43 -13.76 -0.95
CA GLN A 118 -2.09 -13.32 -1.36
C GLN A 118 -1.24 -12.76 -0.21
N ILE A 119 -1.26 -13.45 0.94
CA ILE A 119 -0.59 -13.04 2.18
C ILE A 119 0.80 -13.67 2.25
N GLY A 120 1.84 -12.85 2.16
CA GLY A 120 3.24 -13.28 2.10
C GLY A 120 3.78 -13.36 0.67
N PHE A 121 5.09 -13.12 0.51
CA PHE A 121 5.74 -13.03 -0.80
C PHE A 121 5.59 -14.29 -1.66
N ARG A 122 5.50 -15.47 -1.03
CA ARG A 122 5.33 -16.75 -1.72
C ARG A 122 3.93 -16.92 -2.30
N HIS A 123 2.94 -16.24 -1.75
CA HIS A 123 1.53 -16.38 -2.08
C HIS A 123 1.01 -15.27 -3.01
N LEU A 124 1.88 -14.35 -3.44
CA LEU A 124 1.53 -13.32 -4.44
C LEU A 124 1.17 -13.96 -5.79
N ASP A 125 0.02 -13.58 -6.34
CA ASP A 125 -0.37 -13.99 -7.69
C ASP A 125 0.38 -13.15 -8.74
N LEU A 126 1.59 -13.59 -9.07
CA LEU A 126 2.45 -12.95 -10.05
C LEU A 126 2.37 -13.72 -11.36
N ARG A 127 1.83 -13.08 -12.40
CA ARG A 127 1.75 -13.66 -13.73
C ARG A 127 3.05 -13.40 -14.48
N ILE A 128 3.79 -14.48 -14.76
CA ILE A 128 5.11 -14.41 -15.40
C ILE A 128 5.00 -14.90 -16.85
N VAL A 129 5.32 -14.00 -17.77
CA VAL A 129 5.39 -14.23 -19.22
C VAL A 129 6.86 -14.20 -19.63
N SER A 130 7.35 -15.32 -20.16
CA SER A 130 8.75 -15.51 -20.56
C SER A 130 8.82 -16.49 -21.71
N GLU A 131 9.66 -16.20 -22.70
CA GLU A 131 10.04 -17.12 -23.78
C GLU A 131 11.37 -17.85 -23.47
N ASP A 132 12.02 -17.49 -22.37
CA ASP A 132 13.25 -18.11 -21.89
C ASP A 132 12.99 -19.54 -21.35
N GLN A 133 13.99 -20.41 -21.44
CA GLN A 133 13.95 -21.80 -20.95
C GLN A 133 14.07 -21.89 -19.41
N VAL A 134 14.43 -20.79 -18.75
CA VAL A 134 14.53 -20.71 -17.28
C VAL A 134 13.16 -20.79 -16.62
N SER A 135 13.11 -21.40 -15.43
CA SER A 135 11.88 -21.51 -14.66
C SER A 135 11.29 -20.14 -14.32
N LYS A 136 9.96 -20.03 -14.39
CA LYS A 136 9.22 -18.84 -13.94
C LYS A 136 9.48 -18.55 -12.46
N SER A 137 9.74 -19.57 -11.63
CA SER A 137 10.10 -19.39 -10.21
C SER A 137 11.38 -18.56 -10.04
N ASP A 138 12.36 -18.73 -10.92
CA ASP A 138 13.65 -18.05 -10.78
C ASP A 138 13.50 -16.55 -11.07
N TYR A 139 12.66 -16.20 -12.06
CA TYR A 139 12.26 -14.82 -12.34
C TYR A 139 11.45 -14.22 -11.19
N ARG A 140 10.58 -15.01 -10.56
CA ARG A 140 9.81 -14.62 -9.36
C ARG A 140 10.73 -14.25 -8.20
N ASP A 141 11.67 -15.14 -7.88
CA ASP A 141 12.62 -14.97 -6.80
C ASP A 141 13.59 -13.82 -7.09
N ALA A 142 13.98 -13.64 -8.36
CA ALA A 142 14.75 -12.49 -8.80
C ALA A 142 14.02 -11.17 -8.58
N LEU A 143 12.73 -11.09 -8.93
CA LEU A 143 11.90 -9.89 -8.69
C LEU A 143 11.83 -9.59 -7.19
N ILE A 144 11.45 -10.58 -6.37
CA ILE A 144 11.31 -10.41 -4.92
C ILE A 144 12.64 -9.94 -4.31
N ARG A 145 13.76 -10.58 -4.69
CA ARG A 145 15.11 -10.19 -4.26
C ARG A 145 15.47 -8.76 -4.67
N LEU A 146 15.11 -8.34 -5.88
CA LEU A 146 15.34 -6.97 -6.38
C LEU A 146 14.52 -5.94 -5.60
N LYS A 147 13.26 -6.24 -5.29
CA LYS A 147 12.37 -5.36 -4.52
C LYS A 147 12.78 -5.23 -3.06
N LYS A 148 13.17 -6.34 -2.43
CA LYS A 148 13.73 -6.37 -1.06
C LYS A 148 14.99 -5.52 -0.94
N ARG A 149 15.94 -5.67 -1.87
CA ARG A 149 17.14 -4.83 -1.95
C ARG A 149 16.88 -3.33 -2.07
N ARG A 150 15.69 -2.93 -2.56
CA ARG A 150 15.26 -1.53 -2.66
C ARG A 150 14.38 -1.10 -1.50
N SER A 151 14.21 -1.95 -0.49
CA SER A 151 13.32 -1.75 0.66
C SER A 151 11.84 -1.56 0.29
N LEU A 152 11.45 -1.96 -0.92
CA LEU A 152 10.05 -1.87 -1.38
C LEU A 152 9.23 -3.06 -0.91
N TYR A 153 9.87 -4.20 -0.68
CA TYR A 153 9.27 -5.41 -0.12
C TYR A 153 9.91 -5.62 1.25
N SER A 154 9.11 -5.70 2.32
CA SER A 154 9.64 -5.85 3.68
C SER A 154 10.46 -7.13 3.84
N ASP A 155 11.63 -7.04 4.47
CA ASP A 155 12.44 -8.24 4.70
C ASP A 155 11.88 -9.13 5.81
N VAL A 156 11.21 -8.50 6.78
CA VAL A 156 10.63 -9.11 7.97
C VAL A 156 9.12 -8.86 8.01
N VAL A 157 8.40 -9.79 8.65
CA VAL A 157 7.01 -9.59 9.05
C VAL A 157 7.03 -8.69 10.29
N LEU A 158 6.37 -7.55 10.22
CA LEU A 158 6.31 -6.61 11.34
C LEU A 158 5.40 -7.18 12.44
N PRO A 159 5.74 -6.96 13.73
CA PRO A 159 4.88 -7.38 14.82
C PRO A 159 3.63 -6.51 14.89
N ILE A 160 2.51 -7.13 15.26
CA ILE A 160 1.30 -6.43 15.68
C ILE A 160 1.21 -6.49 17.20
N ASN A 161 1.20 -5.32 17.83
CA ASN A 161 1.15 -5.21 19.28
C ASN A 161 -0.29 -5.05 19.74
N PHE A 162 -0.78 -5.96 20.58
CA PHE A 162 -2.05 -5.81 21.26
C PHE A 162 -1.91 -4.98 22.54
N LEU A 163 -2.85 -4.07 22.76
CA LEU A 163 -3.11 -3.44 24.03
C LEU A 163 -4.33 -4.10 24.66
N GLY A 164 -4.09 -4.96 25.66
CA GLY A 164 -5.11 -5.85 26.20
C GLY A 164 -5.42 -7.00 25.24
N GLN A 165 -6.70 -7.25 24.96
CA GLN A 165 -7.14 -8.36 24.09
C GLN A 165 -7.92 -7.91 22.84
N ARG A 166 -8.09 -6.59 22.66
CA ARG A 166 -8.98 -6.05 21.61
C ARG A 166 -8.32 -5.00 20.75
N LEU A 167 -7.55 -4.09 21.34
CA LEU A 167 -6.90 -3.04 20.58
C LEU A 167 -5.57 -3.53 20.04
N PHE A 168 -5.27 -3.25 18.78
CA PHE A 168 -3.99 -3.58 18.18
C PHE A 168 -3.42 -2.38 17.44
N ARG A 169 -2.10 -2.36 17.28
CA ARG A 169 -1.40 -1.37 16.47
C ARG A 169 -0.15 -1.96 15.82
N THR A 170 0.21 -1.40 14.68
CA THR A 170 1.48 -1.66 14.00
C THR A 170 1.90 -0.43 13.21
N GLU A 171 3.20 -0.26 13.02
CA GLU A 171 3.78 0.91 12.35
C GLU A 171 4.43 0.46 11.05
N MET A 172 3.93 0.99 9.93
CA MET A 172 4.39 0.62 8.60
C MET A 172 5.34 1.69 8.07
N HIS A 173 6.58 1.29 7.81
CA HIS A 173 7.60 2.18 7.25
C HIS A 173 7.52 2.24 5.72
N PHE A 174 7.45 3.45 5.17
CA PHE A 174 7.54 3.72 3.74
C PHE A 174 8.88 4.42 3.43
N PRO A 175 9.77 3.80 2.64
CA PRO A 175 11.10 4.33 2.39
C PRO A 175 11.08 5.60 1.52
N SER A 176 12.20 6.32 1.45
CA SER A 176 12.36 7.53 0.62
C SER A 176 12.12 7.32 -0.88
N ASN A 177 12.31 6.09 -1.37
CA ASN A 177 12.10 5.71 -2.77
C ASN A 177 10.71 5.10 -3.03
N VAL A 178 9.77 5.25 -2.08
CA VAL A 178 8.43 4.67 -2.20
C VAL A 178 7.68 5.23 -3.43
N PRO A 179 7.11 4.38 -4.30
CA PRO A 179 6.42 4.84 -5.51
C PRO A 179 5.14 5.63 -5.20
N VAL A 180 4.84 6.64 -6.01
CA VAL A 180 3.55 7.33 -5.94
C VAL A 180 2.41 6.45 -6.45
N GLY A 181 1.22 6.65 -5.88
CA GLY A 181 -0.02 6.00 -6.28
C GLY A 181 -0.92 5.67 -5.09
N THR A 182 -1.98 4.93 -5.37
CA THR A 182 -2.92 4.45 -4.36
C THR A 182 -2.49 3.08 -3.86
N TYR A 183 -2.37 2.97 -2.54
CA TYR A 183 -2.01 1.75 -1.83
C TYR A 183 -3.26 1.18 -1.17
N SER A 184 -3.35 -0.14 -1.15
CA SER A 184 -4.37 -0.89 -0.43
C SER A 184 -3.79 -1.35 0.90
N VAL A 185 -4.36 -0.91 2.01
CA VAL A 185 -4.02 -1.44 3.34
C VAL A 185 -5.15 -2.34 3.79
N GLU A 186 -4.87 -3.64 3.82
CA GLU A 186 -5.85 -4.68 4.12
C GLU A 186 -5.55 -5.28 5.48
N VAL A 187 -6.55 -5.28 6.35
CA VAL A 187 -6.47 -5.86 7.69
C VAL A 187 -7.38 -7.06 7.73
N TYR A 188 -6.83 -8.21 8.08
CA TYR A 188 -7.52 -9.49 8.16
C TYR A 188 -7.58 -9.96 9.60
N LEU A 189 -8.77 -10.36 10.07
CA LEU A 189 -8.96 -11.07 11.32
C LEU A 189 -9.13 -12.55 11.02
N PHE A 190 -8.24 -13.36 11.60
CA PHE A 190 -8.22 -14.80 11.49
C PHE A 190 -8.73 -15.45 12.77
N LYS A 191 -9.52 -16.52 12.60
CA LYS A 191 -9.86 -17.47 13.66
C LYS A 191 -9.83 -18.88 13.11
N ASN A 192 -9.19 -19.79 13.85
CA ASN A 192 -9.10 -21.21 13.51
C ASN A 192 -8.61 -21.47 12.07
N GLY A 193 -7.67 -20.66 11.58
CA GLY A 193 -7.12 -20.83 10.22
C GLY A 193 -7.87 -20.11 9.10
N GLU A 194 -9.01 -19.47 9.39
CA GLU A 194 -9.88 -18.85 8.39
C GLU A 194 -10.06 -17.35 8.62
N VAL A 195 -10.27 -16.59 7.54
CA VAL A 195 -10.59 -15.16 7.60
C VAL A 195 -12.05 -14.99 8.01
N VAL A 196 -12.28 -14.40 9.18
CA VAL A 196 -13.64 -14.10 9.68
C VAL A 196 -14.09 -12.67 9.43
N SER A 197 -13.14 -11.76 9.21
CA SER A 197 -13.41 -10.38 8.83
C SER A 197 -12.20 -9.78 8.12
N ALA A 198 -12.45 -8.83 7.22
CA ALA A 198 -11.41 -8.08 6.55
C ALA A 198 -11.88 -6.64 6.30
N GLN A 199 -10.96 -5.69 6.42
CA GLN A 199 -11.21 -4.29 6.10
C GLN A 199 -10.08 -3.76 5.21
N THR A 200 -10.45 -3.01 4.18
CA THR A 200 -9.50 -2.38 3.25
C THR A 200 -9.61 -0.87 3.34
N THR A 201 -8.48 -0.21 3.61
CA THR A 201 -8.37 1.24 3.70
C THR A 201 -7.38 1.75 2.65
N PRO A 202 -7.76 2.72 1.80
CA PRO A 202 -6.83 3.29 0.83
C PRO A 202 -5.83 4.24 1.51
N LEU A 203 -4.57 4.16 1.10
CA LEU A 203 -3.52 5.10 1.45
C LEU A 203 -2.99 5.76 0.17
N ILE A 204 -3.10 7.07 0.08
CA ILE A 204 -2.65 7.82 -1.10
C ILE A 204 -1.22 8.30 -0.85
N ILE A 205 -0.31 8.00 -1.77
CA ILE A 205 1.04 8.56 -1.76
C ILE A 205 1.21 9.43 -2.99
N SER A 206 1.38 10.74 -2.78
CA SER A 206 1.48 11.72 -3.85
C SER A 206 2.66 12.67 -3.65
N LYS A 207 3.19 13.21 -4.74
CA LYS A 207 4.17 14.30 -4.68
C LYS A 207 3.43 15.61 -4.45
N ILE A 208 3.77 16.31 -3.37
CA ILE A 208 3.10 17.56 -2.97
C ILE A 208 4.17 18.57 -2.55
N GLY A 209 3.97 19.85 -2.84
CA GLY A 209 4.82 20.97 -2.40
C GLY A 209 5.05 22.02 -3.49
N VAL A 210 5.72 23.13 -3.15
CA VAL A 210 6.01 24.25 -4.06
C VAL A 210 6.72 23.79 -5.34
N GLY A 211 7.62 22.79 -5.25
CA GLY A 211 8.28 22.21 -6.42
C GLY A 211 7.31 21.47 -7.35
N ALA A 212 6.28 20.82 -6.80
CA ALA A 212 5.23 20.17 -7.58
C ALA A 212 4.29 21.20 -8.23
N GLU A 213 3.93 22.27 -7.51
CA GLU A 213 3.14 23.39 -8.07
C GLU A 213 3.88 24.09 -9.22
N VAL A 214 5.18 24.37 -9.06
CA VAL A 214 6.02 24.94 -10.12
C VAL A 214 6.17 23.97 -11.29
N PHE A 215 6.35 22.67 -11.02
CA PHE A 215 6.44 21.64 -12.05
C PHE A 215 5.13 21.52 -12.85
N ASP A 216 3.99 21.46 -12.17
CA ASP A 216 2.67 21.37 -12.78
C ASP A 216 2.34 22.63 -13.56
N PHE A 217 2.65 23.82 -13.02
CA PHE A 217 2.51 25.09 -13.72
C PHE A 217 3.38 25.16 -14.97
N ALA A 218 4.63 24.67 -14.90
CA ALA A 218 5.54 24.63 -16.05
C ALA A 218 5.07 23.67 -17.15
N HIS A 219 4.43 22.56 -16.81
CA HIS A 219 3.97 21.56 -17.79
C HIS A 219 2.57 21.87 -18.34
N GLN A 220 1.68 22.44 -17.54
CA GLN A 220 0.31 22.78 -17.98
C GLN A 220 0.25 24.17 -18.64
N GLN A 221 1.13 25.11 -18.26
CA GLN A 221 1.19 26.48 -18.78
C GLN A 221 2.61 26.88 -19.23
N GLY A 222 3.27 25.99 -19.98
CA GLY A 222 4.65 26.16 -20.45
C GLY A 222 5.00 27.54 -21.04
N PRO A 223 4.17 28.15 -21.91
CA PRO A 223 4.46 29.48 -22.47
C PRO A 223 4.52 30.59 -21.40
N ILE A 224 3.58 30.60 -20.43
CA ILE A 224 3.52 31.61 -19.36
C ILE A 224 4.70 31.44 -18.42
N TYR A 225 5.02 30.20 -18.05
CA TYR A 225 6.19 29.88 -17.24
C TYR A 225 7.49 30.37 -17.88
N GLY A 226 7.65 30.14 -19.19
CA GLY A 226 8.82 30.63 -19.94
C GLY A 226 8.98 32.15 -19.89
N ILE A 227 7.89 32.90 -20.05
CA ILE A 227 7.90 34.37 -19.96
C ILE A 227 8.33 34.82 -18.56
N ILE A 228 7.75 34.25 -17.50
CA ILE A 228 8.10 34.58 -16.11
C ILE A 228 9.57 34.27 -15.84
N ALA A 229 10.08 33.13 -16.31
CA ALA A 229 11.49 32.76 -16.17
C ALA A 229 12.43 33.75 -16.85
N ILE A 230 12.11 34.21 -18.06
CA ILE A 230 12.89 35.24 -18.76
C ILE A 230 12.88 36.55 -17.98
N ILE A 231 11.72 37.00 -17.50
CA ILE A 231 11.59 38.24 -16.72
C ILE A 231 12.44 38.16 -15.44
N LEU A 232 12.39 37.03 -14.73
CA LEU A 232 13.18 36.80 -13.52
C LEU A 232 14.69 36.79 -13.83
N ALA A 233 15.11 36.14 -14.91
CA ALA A 233 16.52 36.08 -15.32
C ALA A 233 17.06 37.47 -15.68
N VAL A 234 16.31 38.26 -16.45
CA VAL A 234 16.68 39.64 -16.80
C VAL A 234 16.73 40.52 -15.56
N SER A 235 15.74 40.41 -14.66
CA SER A 235 15.69 41.18 -13.42
C SER A 235 16.86 40.85 -12.49
N ALA A 236 17.17 39.56 -12.32
CA ALA A 236 18.31 39.11 -11.53
C ALA A 236 19.64 39.58 -12.13
N GLY A 237 19.80 39.47 -13.45
CA GLY A 237 20.99 39.97 -14.16
C GLY A 237 21.17 41.48 -14.01
N TRP A 238 20.09 42.25 -14.09
CA TRP A 238 20.10 43.70 -13.86
C TRP A 238 20.42 44.06 -12.41
N LEU A 239 19.83 43.36 -11.43
CA LEU A 239 20.12 43.55 -10.00
C LEU A 239 21.58 43.21 -9.66
N ALA A 240 22.12 42.11 -10.17
CA ALA A 240 23.53 41.76 -10.00
C ALA A 240 24.43 42.83 -10.64
N ALA A 241 24.16 43.21 -11.89
CA ALA A 241 24.92 44.24 -12.58
C ALA A 241 24.90 45.57 -11.82
N THR A 242 23.77 45.99 -11.26
CA THR A 242 23.67 47.25 -10.49
C THR A 242 24.34 47.17 -9.12
N ALA A 243 24.28 46.02 -8.44
CA ALA A 243 24.97 45.80 -7.17
C ALA A 243 26.50 45.77 -7.32
N PHE A 244 27.03 45.17 -8.38
CA PHE A 244 28.47 45.07 -8.65
C PHE A 244 29.06 46.25 -9.44
N ARG A 245 28.24 47.22 -9.88
CA ARG A 245 28.70 48.42 -10.61
C ARG A 245 29.33 49.50 -9.72
N LYS A 246 29.38 49.29 -8.40
CA LYS A 246 30.09 50.15 -7.44
C LYS A 246 30.91 49.29 -6.48
N GLY A 247 32.04 48.81 -6.98
CA GLY A 247 33.14 48.18 -6.26
C GLY A 247 34.41 48.39 -7.08
#